data_AF-A0A368YJI5-F1
#
_entry.id   AF-A0A368YJI5-F1
#
_cell.length_a   1.000
_cell.length_b   1.000
_cell.length_c   1.000
_cell.angle_alpha   90.00
_cell.angle_beta   90.00
_cell.angle_gamma   90.00
#
_symmetry.space_group_name_H-M   'P 1'
#
loop_
_entity.id
_entity.type
_entity.pdbx_description
1 polymer ?
#
loop_
_entity_poly.entity_id
_entity_poly.type
_entity_poly.pdbx_seq_one_letter_code
_entity_poly.pdbx_strand_id
1 'polypeptide(L)'
;MTISRTIIIALLLTATAGSVHAGDRIWDPVPGAKPQKQDAASIQKLLDQELRAKFDAAAKSNHLLTAQAASDAGLGFVADHFVQIDSNHDGYASFDDVQTFFDGRSPLPAARARVAAKVQVVE
;
A
#
# COMPACT_ATOMS: atom_id res chain seq x y z
N MET A 1 -35.46 15.78 -11.91
CA MET A 1 -34.90 14.84 -10.92
C MET A 1 -34.53 13.55 -11.64
N THR A 2 -33.23 13.24 -11.58
CA THR A 2 -32.56 11.93 -11.75
C THR A 2 -32.91 11.05 -12.96
N ILE A 3 -32.03 11.12 -13.97
CA ILE A 3 -31.97 10.22 -15.12
C ILE A 3 -31.35 8.89 -14.68
N SER A 4 -32.12 7.82 -14.77
CA SER A 4 -31.65 6.45 -14.62
C SER A 4 -30.89 6.03 -15.89
N ARG A 5 -29.61 5.62 -15.76
CA ARG A 5 -28.82 5.03 -16.85
C ARG A 5 -28.28 3.69 -16.39
N THR A 6 -29.10 2.66 -16.54
CA THR A 6 -28.72 1.26 -16.39
C THR A 6 -27.89 0.87 -17.61
N ILE A 7 -26.57 0.73 -17.45
CA ILE A 7 -25.71 0.11 -18.46
C ILE A 7 -25.49 -1.33 -18.02
N ILE A 8 -26.16 -2.24 -18.73
CA ILE A 8 -25.96 -3.69 -18.64
C ILE A 8 -24.72 -4.00 -19.48
N ILE A 9 -23.59 -4.28 -18.84
CA ILE A 9 -22.42 -4.83 -19.51
C ILE A 9 -22.53 -6.35 -19.43
N ALA A 10 -23.10 -6.94 -20.48
CA ALA A 10 -23.03 -8.37 -20.72
C ALA A 10 -21.60 -8.70 -21.16
N LEU A 11 -20.75 -9.11 -20.22
CA LEU A 11 -19.44 -9.66 -20.52
C LEU A 11 -19.58 -11.18 -20.68
N LEU A 12 -19.76 -11.63 -21.92
CA LEU A 12 -19.60 -13.03 -22.29
C LEU A 12 -18.12 -13.41 -22.08
N LEU A 13 -17.83 -14.17 -21.02
CA LEU A 13 -16.60 -14.96 -20.96
C LEU A 13 -16.93 -16.37 -21.42
N THR A 14 -16.67 -16.65 -22.70
CA THR A 14 -16.43 -18.01 -23.16
C THR A 14 -15.17 -18.54 -22.48
N ALA A 15 -15.35 -19.18 -21.33
CA ALA A 15 -14.33 -19.98 -20.68
C ALA A 15 -14.22 -21.32 -21.44
N THR A 16 -13.23 -21.42 -22.31
CA THR A 16 -12.70 -22.73 -22.70
C THR A 16 -12.07 -23.36 -21.48
N ALA A 17 -12.65 -24.49 -21.07
CA ALA A 17 -12.17 -25.56 -20.21
C ALA A 17 -10.87 -25.31 -19.40
N GLY A 18 -11.00 -25.41 -18.08
CA GLY A 18 -9.85 -25.51 -17.18
C GLY A 18 -10.25 -25.41 -15.73
N SER A 19 -11.11 -26.30 -15.25
CA SER A 19 -11.32 -26.51 -13.81
C SER A 19 -10.00 -26.97 -13.19
N VAL A 20 -9.28 -26.09 -12.52
CA VAL A 20 -8.20 -26.48 -11.60
C VAL A 20 -8.50 -25.92 -10.22
N HIS A 21 -8.60 -26.86 -9.30
CA HIS A 21 -9.17 -26.73 -7.97
C HIS A 21 -8.31 -25.82 -7.09
N ALA A 22 -8.96 -24.94 -6.35
CA ALA A 22 -8.34 -24.09 -5.34
C ALA A 22 -7.88 -24.93 -4.14
N GLY A 23 -6.70 -25.55 -4.24
CA GLY A 23 -6.09 -26.32 -3.15
C GLY A 23 -4.57 -26.53 -3.27
N ASP A 24 -3.97 -26.26 -4.42
CA ASP A 24 -2.64 -26.81 -4.77
C ASP A 24 -1.59 -25.76 -5.16
N ARG A 25 -1.70 -24.52 -4.65
CA ARG A 25 -0.60 -23.54 -4.75
C ARG A 25 0.32 -23.66 -3.53
N ILE A 26 0.97 -24.81 -3.40
CA ILE A 26 2.25 -24.87 -2.68
C ILE A 26 3.24 -24.06 -3.53
N TRP A 27 3.85 -23.04 -2.95
CA TRP A 27 4.91 -22.29 -3.62
C TRP A 27 6.10 -23.22 -3.85
N ASP A 28 6.34 -23.61 -5.09
CA ASP A 28 7.57 -24.31 -5.48
C ASP A 28 8.66 -23.26 -5.77
N PRO A 29 9.68 -23.09 -4.90
CA PRO A 29 10.78 -22.20 -5.22
C PRO A 29 11.56 -22.74 -6.43
N VAL A 30 11.89 -21.85 -7.38
CA VAL A 30 12.68 -22.20 -8.57
C VAL A 30 13.98 -22.92 -8.17
N PRO A 31 14.28 -24.11 -8.71
CA PRO A 31 15.51 -24.84 -8.39
C PRO A 31 16.76 -23.98 -8.68
N GLY A 32 17.58 -23.73 -7.66
CA GLY A 32 18.78 -22.88 -7.76
C GLY A 32 18.58 -21.42 -7.35
N ALA A 33 17.35 -20.99 -7.05
CA ALA A 33 17.12 -19.72 -6.38
C ALA A 33 17.69 -19.79 -4.96
N LYS A 34 18.76 -19.03 -4.69
CA LYS A 34 19.23 -18.82 -3.33
C LYS A 34 18.10 -18.08 -2.59
N PRO A 35 17.62 -18.56 -1.43
CA PRO A 35 16.72 -17.78 -0.61
C PRO A 35 17.43 -16.45 -0.31
N GLN A 36 16.98 -15.38 -0.95
CA GLN A 36 17.45 -14.06 -0.55
C GLN A 36 16.91 -13.89 0.86
N LYS A 37 17.82 -13.76 1.83
CA LYS A 37 17.43 -13.53 3.22
C LYS A 37 16.71 -12.19 3.26
N GLN A 38 15.39 -12.23 3.16
CA GLN A 38 14.54 -11.07 3.35
C GLN A 38 14.58 -10.76 4.84
N ASP A 39 15.61 -10.06 5.26
CA ASP A 39 15.68 -9.55 6.62
C ASP A 39 14.64 -8.43 6.78
N ALA A 40 14.23 -8.21 8.02
CA ALA A 40 13.15 -7.26 8.33
C ALA A 40 13.41 -5.84 7.78
N ALA A 41 14.68 -5.41 7.66
CA ALA A 41 14.98 -4.09 7.12
C ALA A 41 14.79 -4.02 5.60
N SER A 42 15.16 -5.06 4.88
CA SER A 42 14.93 -5.16 3.42
C SER A 42 13.43 -5.17 3.08
N ILE A 43 12.62 -5.90 3.87
CA ILE A 43 11.16 -5.92 3.70
C ILE A 43 10.58 -4.54 4.02
N GLN A 44 11.00 -3.91 5.11
CA GLN A 44 10.50 -2.59 5.50
C GLN A 44 10.79 -1.54 4.42
N LYS A 45 12.00 -1.53 3.87
CA LYS A 45 12.38 -0.62 2.79
C LYS A 45 11.49 -0.80 1.56
N LEU A 46 11.19 -2.04 1.18
CA LEU A 46 10.30 -2.33 0.06
C LEU A 46 8.88 -1.81 0.32
N LEU A 47 8.36 -2.01 1.53
CA LEU A 47 7.04 -1.49 1.94
C LEU A 47 7.00 0.04 1.91
N ASP A 48 8.06 0.70 2.40
CA ASP A 48 8.16 2.16 2.39
C ASP A 48 8.22 2.72 0.96
N GLN A 49 8.93 2.04 0.06
CA GLN A 49 9.00 2.41 -1.36
C GLN A 49 7.65 2.25 -2.06
N GLU A 50 6.97 1.14 -1.82
CA GLU A 50 5.63 0.89 -2.38
C GLU A 50 4.62 1.92 -1.85
N LEU A 51 4.64 2.19 -0.54
CA LEU A 51 3.78 3.21 0.06
C LEU A 51 4.01 4.58 -0.55
N ARG A 52 5.28 4.97 -0.75
CA ARG A 52 5.65 6.22 -1.41
C ARG A 52 5.13 6.29 -2.84
N ALA A 53 5.34 5.24 -3.63
CA ALA A 53 4.86 5.21 -5.02
C ALA A 53 3.33 5.37 -5.10
N LYS A 54 2.59 4.69 -4.23
CA LYS A 54 1.13 4.80 -4.19
C LYS A 54 0.67 6.17 -3.69
N PHE A 55 1.35 6.73 -2.69
CA PHE A 55 1.07 8.08 -2.22
C PHE A 55 1.29 9.11 -3.32
N ASP A 56 2.45 9.08 -3.99
CA ASP A 56 2.80 10.04 -5.03
C ASP A 56 1.85 9.95 -6.23
N ALA A 57 1.34 8.74 -6.54
CA ALA A 57 0.32 8.54 -7.56
C ALA A 57 -1.06 9.09 -7.17
N ALA A 58 -1.39 9.10 -5.88
CA ALA A 58 -2.68 9.53 -5.35
C ALA A 58 -2.71 11.02 -4.95
N ALA A 59 -1.57 11.55 -4.53
CA ALA A 59 -1.42 12.93 -4.10
C ALA A 59 -1.60 13.88 -5.29
N LYS A 60 -2.21 15.04 -5.05
CA LYS A 60 -2.34 16.08 -6.06
C LYS A 60 -1.00 16.80 -6.27
N SER A 61 -0.95 17.77 -7.18
CA SER A 61 0.25 18.56 -7.49
C SER A 61 0.89 19.27 -6.29
N ASN A 62 0.20 19.38 -5.17
CA ASN A 62 0.70 19.93 -3.90
C ASN A 62 1.34 18.87 -2.98
N HIS A 63 1.51 17.63 -3.42
CA HIS A 63 2.03 16.51 -2.63
C HIS A 63 1.21 16.19 -1.36
N LEU A 64 -0.07 16.57 -1.38
CA LEU A 64 -1.01 16.30 -0.30
C LEU A 64 -2.09 15.32 -0.78
N LEU A 65 -2.46 14.43 0.12
CA LEU A 65 -3.50 13.43 -0.08
C LEU A 65 -4.78 13.90 0.59
N THR A 66 -5.92 13.67 -0.07
CA THR A 66 -7.26 13.82 0.56
C THR A 66 -7.87 12.44 0.76
N ALA A 67 -8.86 12.33 1.66
CA ALA A 67 -9.58 11.06 1.86
C ALA A 67 -10.17 10.49 0.56
N GLN A 68 -10.74 11.36 -0.29
CA GLN A 68 -11.28 10.94 -1.59
C GLN A 68 -10.18 10.43 -2.53
N ALA A 69 -9.06 11.15 -2.64
CA ALA A 69 -7.96 10.73 -3.50
C ALA A 69 -7.34 9.40 -3.02
N ALA A 70 -7.27 9.19 -1.71
CA ALA A 70 -6.87 7.91 -1.12
C ALA A 70 -7.84 6.78 -1.54
N SER A 71 -9.15 7.00 -1.44
CA SER A 71 -10.16 6.04 -1.87
C SER A 71 -10.04 5.71 -3.36
N ASP A 72 -9.94 6.74 -4.21
CA ASP A 72 -9.86 6.59 -5.67
C ASP A 72 -8.58 5.85 -6.11
N ALA A 73 -7.49 6.00 -5.36
CA ALA A 73 -6.21 5.32 -5.60
C ALA A 73 -6.14 3.90 -5.00
N GLY A 74 -7.23 3.39 -4.44
CA GLY A 74 -7.25 2.06 -3.80
C GLY A 74 -6.45 2.01 -2.49
N LEU A 75 -6.25 3.16 -1.84
CA LEU A 75 -5.73 3.28 -0.47
C LEU A 75 -6.88 3.31 0.53
N GLY A 76 -7.82 2.36 0.42
CA GLY A 76 -9.05 2.33 1.25
C GLY A 76 -8.78 2.40 2.75
N PHE A 77 -7.76 1.69 3.24
CA PHE A 77 -7.37 1.75 4.65
C PHE A 77 -6.91 3.15 5.11
N VAL A 78 -6.23 3.90 4.24
CA VAL A 78 -5.84 5.29 4.52
C VAL A 78 -7.08 6.19 4.52
N ALA A 79 -8.01 5.96 3.59
CA ALA A 79 -9.27 6.71 3.52
C ALA A 79 -10.15 6.48 4.76
N ASP A 80 -10.31 5.23 5.20
CA ASP A 80 -11.12 4.86 6.37
C ASP A 80 -10.58 5.46 7.68
N HIS A 81 -9.25 5.62 7.75
CA HIS A 81 -8.57 6.18 8.91
C HIS A 81 -8.09 7.62 8.72
N PHE A 82 -8.55 8.31 7.68
CA PHE A 82 -8.01 9.60 7.28
C PHE A 82 -8.06 10.64 8.40
N VAL A 83 -9.14 10.67 9.20
CA VAL A 83 -9.29 11.58 10.34
C VAL A 83 -8.20 11.38 11.41
N GLN A 84 -7.65 10.16 11.54
CA GLN A 84 -6.55 9.87 12.45
C GLN A 84 -5.19 10.25 11.86
N ILE A 85 -5.10 10.30 10.53
CA ILE A 85 -3.89 10.62 9.77
C ILE A 85 -3.74 12.14 9.68
N ASP A 86 -4.79 12.83 9.22
CA ASP A 86 -4.95 14.29 9.21
C ASP A 86 -5.24 14.79 10.63
N SER A 87 -4.19 14.80 11.46
CA SER A 87 -4.26 15.14 12.89
C SER A 87 -4.52 16.63 13.15
N ASN A 88 -4.19 17.50 12.20
CA ASN A 88 -4.47 18.93 12.24
C ASN A 88 -5.85 19.27 11.64
N HIS A 89 -6.55 18.29 11.07
CA HIS A 89 -7.91 18.39 10.53
C HIS A 89 -8.07 19.48 9.47
N ASP A 90 -7.06 19.65 8.61
CA ASP A 90 -7.11 20.62 7.51
C ASP A 90 -7.67 20.03 6.20
N GLY A 91 -7.98 18.72 6.21
CA GLY A 91 -8.50 17.97 5.07
C GLY A 91 -7.41 17.34 4.20
N TYR A 92 -6.14 17.45 4.60
CA TYR A 92 -4.98 17.01 3.85
C TYR A 92 -4.05 16.17 4.72
N ALA A 93 -3.48 15.13 4.13
CA ALA A 93 -2.43 14.33 4.75
C ALA A 93 -1.16 14.44 3.92
N SER A 94 -0.04 14.73 4.59
CA SER A 94 1.28 14.61 4.00
C SER A 94 1.72 13.14 3.98
N PHE A 95 2.81 12.86 3.26
CA PHE A 95 3.39 11.51 3.29
C PHE A 95 3.86 11.11 4.69
N ASP A 96 4.38 12.07 5.47
CA ASP A 96 4.88 11.83 6.82
C ASP A 96 3.75 11.40 7.77
N ASP A 97 2.58 12.03 7.66
CA ASP A 97 1.40 11.67 8.45
C ASP A 97 0.98 10.22 8.19
N VAL A 98 0.93 9.85 6.90
CA VAL A 98 0.60 8.48 6.48
C VAL A 98 1.67 7.50 6.96
N GLN A 99 2.95 7.87 6.84
CA GLN A 99 4.06 7.03 7.27
C GLN A 99 4.02 6.76 8.78
N THR A 100 3.82 7.82 9.57
CA THR A 100 3.70 7.81 11.02
C THR A 100 2.51 6.95 11.48
N PHE A 101 1.40 7.03 10.77
CA PHE A 101 0.23 6.20 11.02
C PHE A 101 0.51 4.70 10.83
N PHE A 102 1.25 4.32 9.80
CA PHE A 102 1.67 2.92 9.60
C PHE A 102 2.78 2.50 10.57
N ASP A 103 3.68 3.43 10.94
CA ASP A 103 4.74 3.22 11.94
C ASP A 103 4.16 2.74 13.27
N GLY A 104 3.17 3.46 13.79
CA GLY A 104 2.51 3.12 15.05
C GLY A 104 1.75 1.78 15.03
N ARG A 105 1.57 1.18 13.86
CA ARG A 105 0.85 -0.09 13.64
C ARG A 105 1.76 -1.22 13.17
N SER A 106 3.04 -0.95 12.90
CA SER A 106 3.97 -1.96 12.42
C SER A 106 4.33 -2.93 13.56
N PRO A 107 4.17 -4.25 13.37
CA PRO A 107 4.62 -5.24 14.33
C PRO A 107 6.15 -5.41 14.32
N LEU A 108 6.88 -4.61 13.53
CA LEU A 108 8.35 -4.59 13.45
C LEU A 108 8.87 -3.40 14.27
N PRO A 109 9.00 -3.52 15.60
CA PRO A 109 9.20 -2.37 16.49
C PRO A 109 10.65 -1.85 16.45
N ALA A 110 11.53 -2.48 15.67
CA ALA A 110 12.97 -2.25 15.68
C ALA A 110 13.58 -2.03 14.28
N ALA A 111 12.87 -2.27 13.17
CA ALA A 111 13.42 -2.11 11.83
C ALA A 111 13.48 -0.63 11.42
N ARG A 112 12.44 0.17 11.69
CA ARG A 112 12.39 1.60 11.35
C ARG A 112 13.34 2.46 12.22
N ALA A 113 13.38 2.23 13.53
CA ALA A 113 14.29 2.94 14.45
C ALA A 113 15.79 2.63 14.23
N ARG A 114 16.14 1.40 13.81
CA ARG A 114 17.55 1.01 13.58
C ARG A 114 18.11 1.50 12.24
N VAL A 115 17.26 1.79 11.25
CA VAL A 115 17.69 2.40 9.98
C VAL A 115 17.98 3.89 10.18
N ALA A 116 17.17 4.60 10.97
CA ALA A 116 17.46 5.99 11.38
C ALA A 116 18.78 6.12 12.17
N ALA A 117 19.05 5.18 13.09
CA ALA A 117 20.29 5.19 13.87
C ALA A 117 21.55 4.84 13.06
N LYS A 118 21.44 4.07 11.97
CA LYS A 118 22.61 3.72 11.12
C LYS A 118 23.00 4.79 10.10
N VAL A 119 22.14 5.76 9.81
CA VAL A 119 22.45 6.87 8.89
C VAL A 119 23.17 8.03 9.59
N GLN A 120 23.18 8.07 10.93
CA GLN A 120 23.84 9.11 11.73
C GLN A 120 25.29 8.80 12.17
N VAL A 121 25.92 7.71 11.69
CA VAL A 121 27.34 7.44 11.95
C VAL A 121 28.11 7.49 10.63
N VAL A 122 28.41 8.70 10.18
CA VAL A 122 29.59 9.01 9.38
C VAL A 122 30.08 10.38 9.87
N GLU A 123 31.10 10.34 10.71
CA GLU A 123 32.08 11.44 10.86
C GLU A 123 33.17 11.27 9.80
#